data_AF-A0A379AIA8-F1
#
_entry.id   AF-A0A379AIA8-F1
#
_cell.length_a   1.000
_cell.length_b   1.000
_cell.length_c   1.000
_cell.angle_alpha   90.00
_cell.angle_beta   90.00
_cell.angle_gamma   90.00
#
_symmetry.space_group_name_H-M   'P 1'
#
loop_
_entity.id
_entity.type
_entity.pdbx_description
1 polymer ?
#
loop_
_entity_poly.entity_id
_entity_poly.type
_entity_poly.pdbx_seq_one_letter_code
_entity_poly.pdbx_strand_id
1 'polypeptide(L)'
;MLLVKKLNHHRVLSLLALALTVVPFTLPQAAVIAALPGTTQAAISVSESQQRIRQAFSSADQPFYLAPLATLYASRHMQPLWQDPQAIQKFQQQLAEVALSGVQPQFTRWIERLTNPAITGFARDVALSDAMLGYLQFVSNVPTQGETWLYSNVPYQLTQPSVAVVNQWQNAVNAGSGNTFIASLQPQHPQYQPMHAALKTLLGDKQPWPQLKSSETLRPGQVSDDVPALREILQRSGMLTAQVNAPAPDDDAVPVAASPVTHSDQPVAVSPSAAPVTDLSAPSLQSPGNVQSQTLEGNTANVYDETLVAGVKRFQQWQGLDGDGAIGARTRQWLNVSPQMRASLLALNIQRLRLLPDDMHNGIMVNIANYSLIYYNNGNKILSSRVIVGRPDRKTPLMRSALNNVVLNPPWNVPTTLVRKDIIPKVKQDPTYLYKHGYTLLSGWSADAEVIDPSMIDWRMVTASSFPYRLIQAPGVANALGRYKFNMPSSDAIYLHDTPNHNLFQRDIRALSSGCVRVNKASELAGLLLQDAGWNDARISSTLKEGDTRYVPIRHRIPVNLYYLTAWVADDGKPQFRTDIYNYDDTARSAARL
;
A
#
# COMPACT_ATOMS: atom_id res chain seq x y z
N MET A 1 -20.65 -41.87 40.80
CA MET A 1 -21.46 -42.81 39.99
C MET A 1 -21.24 -42.42 38.53
N LEU A 2 -20.71 -43.29 37.67
CA LEU A 2 -21.46 -44.28 36.85
C LEU A 2 -22.50 -43.56 35.95
N LEU A 3 -22.51 -43.73 34.62
CA LEU A 3 -22.14 -44.91 33.83
C LEU A 3 -21.47 -44.58 32.48
N VAL A 4 -20.74 -45.54 31.90
CA VAL A 4 -20.20 -45.51 30.52
C VAL A 4 -21.17 -46.21 29.56
N LYS A 5 -21.24 -45.79 28.28
CA LYS A 5 -21.75 -46.65 27.19
C LYS A 5 -21.08 -46.40 25.84
N LYS A 6 -20.61 -47.49 25.21
CA LYS A 6 -20.22 -47.55 23.79
C LYS A 6 -21.45 -47.92 22.94
N LEU A 7 -21.43 -47.61 21.65
CA LEU A 7 -22.27 -48.28 20.65
C LEU A 7 -21.38 -49.10 19.69
N ASN A 8 -21.86 -50.29 19.33
CA ASN A 8 -21.20 -51.17 18.36
C ASN A 8 -21.81 -50.98 16.95
N HIS A 9 -21.07 -51.36 15.90
CA HIS A 9 -21.64 -51.62 14.57
C HIS A 9 -22.03 -53.10 14.45
N HIS A 10 -23.13 -53.39 13.75
CA HIS A 10 -23.56 -54.76 13.45
C HIS A 10 -23.05 -55.23 12.07
N ARG A 11 -22.85 -56.55 11.95
CA ARG A 11 -22.55 -57.28 10.69
C ARG A 11 -23.68 -58.25 10.38
N VAL A 12 -23.96 -58.44 9.09
CA VAL A 12 -24.81 -59.49 8.49
C VAL A 12 -24.26 -59.72 7.06
N LEU A 13 -24.28 -60.89 6.43
CA LEU A 13 -23.87 -62.26 6.84
C LEU A 13 -23.64 -63.06 5.52
N SER A 14 -22.84 -64.12 5.55
CA SER A 14 -22.35 -64.87 4.36
C SER A 14 -23.33 -65.92 3.79
N LEU A 15 -23.10 -66.38 2.55
CA LEU A 15 -23.34 -67.75 1.97
C LEU A 15 -22.93 -67.72 0.46
N LEU A 16 -22.43 -68.76 -0.25
CA LEU A 16 -21.64 -69.96 0.12
C LEU A 16 -21.14 -70.69 -1.16
N ALA A 17 -20.00 -71.40 -1.11
CA ALA A 17 -19.61 -72.54 -1.99
C ALA A 17 -19.39 -72.23 -3.50
N LEU A 18 -18.72 -73.03 -4.36
CA LEU A 18 -17.78 -74.17 -4.32
C LEU A 18 -16.91 -74.07 -5.63
N ALA A 19 -15.90 -74.86 -6.03
CA ALA A 19 -15.21 -76.07 -5.56
C ALA A 19 -13.75 -76.07 -6.12
N LEU A 20 -13.02 -77.19 -6.07
CA LEU A 20 -11.74 -77.39 -6.78
C LEU A 20 -11.61 -78.80 -7.38
N THR A 21 -11.08 -78.94 -8.61
CA THR A 21 -10.62 -80.21 -9.20
C THR A 21 -9.39 -79.98 -10.11
N VAL A 22 -8.54 -81.01 -10.24
CA VAL A 22 -7.24 -81.06 -10.95
C VAL A 22 -7.52 -81.59 -12.40
N VAL A 23 -6.72 -81.51 -13.48
CA VAL A 23 -5.34 -82.04 -13.77
C VAL A 23 -4.69 -81.26 -15.00
N PRO A 24 -3.64 -81.71 -15.73
CA PRO A 24 -2.32 -81.04 -15.72
C PRO A 24 -1.86 -80.35 -17.04
N PHE A 25 -0.61 -79.85 -17.00
CA PHE A 25 0.20 -79.27 -18.08
C PHE A 25 0.12 -79.95 -19.47
N THR A 26 0.08 -79.11 -20.51
CA THR A 26 0.91 -79.25 -21.72
C THR A 26 1.42 -77.87 -22.17
N LEU A 27 2.56 -77.82 -22.88
CA LEU A 27 3.11 -76.62 -23.52
C LEU A 27 3.04 -76.77 -25.06
N PRO A 28 2.42 -75.82 -25.78
CA PRO A 28 2.70 -75.58 -27.19
C PRO A 28 3.65 -74.39 -27.38
N GLN A 29 4.29 -74.33 -28.55
CA GLN A 29 5.42 -73.44 -28.83
C GLN A 29 5.03 -71.99 -29.15
N ALA A 30 6.03 -71.11 -29.15
CA ALA A 30 5.91 -69.68 -29.36
C ALA A 30 5.23 -69.31 -30.71
N ALA A 31 4.20 -68.47 -30.63
CA ALA A 31 3.86 -67.55 -31.71
C ALA A 31 4.76 -66.32 -31.58
N VAL A 32 5.76 -66.18 -32.46
CA VAL A 32 6.54 -64.94 -32.56
C VAL A 32 5.67 -63.88 -33.22
N ILE A 33 4.88 -63.17 -32.41
CA ILE A 33 4.30 -61.90 -32.84
C ILE A 33 5.48 -60.93 -32.97
N ALA A 34 5.93 -60.73 -34.21
CA ALA A 34 6.94 -59.72 -34.50
C ALA A 34 6.41 -58.36 -34.03
N ALA A 35 7.06 -57.79 -33.02
CA ALA A 35 6.79 -56.43 -32.62
C ALA A 35 7.11 -55.51 -33.80
N LEU A 36 6.06 -54.95 -34.42
CA LEU A 36 6.21 -53.82 -35.33
C LEU A 36 7.08 -52.77 -34.62
N PRO A 37 8.09 -52.18 -35.27
CA PRO A 37 8.88 -51.10 -34.70
C PRO A 37 8.05 -49.81 -34.67
N GLY A 38 6.98 -49.81 -33.87
CA GLY A 38 6.34 -48.59 -33.42
C GLY A 38 7.38 -47.75 -32.72
N THR A 39 7.64 -46.56 -33.24
CA THR A 39 8.72 -45.69 -32.79
C THR A 39 8.43 -45.15 -31.40
N THR A 40 8.78 -45.92 -30.37
CA THR A 40 8.95 -45.44 -29.01
C THR A 40 10.08 -44.41 -29.02
N GLN A 41 9.73 -43.14 -29.27
CA GLN A 41 10.66 -42.04 -29.06
C GLN A 41 11.16 -42.12 -27.63
N ALA A 42 12.47 -42.35 -27.47
CA ALA A 42 13.06 -42.52 -26.15
C ALA A 42 12.71 -41.29 -25.30
N ALA A 43 12.17 -41.53 -24.10
CA ALA A 43 11.84 -40.46 -23.18
C ALA A 43 13.14 -39.77 -22.76
N ILE A 44 13.31 -38.51 -23.16
CA ILE A 44 14.54 -37.75 -22.92
C ILE A 44 14.74 -37.62 -21.41
N SER A 45 15.92 -38.01 -20.95
CA SER A 45 16.20 -38.05 -19.51
C SER A 45 16.37 -36.63 -18.94
N VAL A 46 16.08 -36.44 -17.65
CA VAL A 46 16.27 -35.13 -16.99
C VAL A 46 17.74 -34.68 -17.04
N SER A 47 18.69 -35.62 -16.95
CA SER A 47 20.13 -35.35 -17.10
C SER A 47 20.50 -34.89 -18.52
N GLU A 48 19.96 -35.54 -19.55
CA GLU A 48 20.14 -35.17 -20.96
C GLU A 48 19.49 -33.81 -21.28
N SER A 49 18.27 -33.57 -20.79
CA SER A 49 17.62 -32.26 -20.86
C SER A 49 18.46 -31.18 -20.20
N GLN A 50 19.00 -31.45 -19.01
CA GLN A 50 19.87 -30.49 -18.30
C GLN A 50 21.14 -30.20 -19.08
N GLN A 51 21.77 -31.20 -19.69
CA GLN A 51 22.95 -31.03 -20.53
C GLN A 51 22.64 -30.20 -21.78
N ARG A 52 21.55 -30.52 -22.48
CA ARG A 52 21.10 -29.80 -23.69
C ARG A 52 20.70 -28.35 -23.38
N ILE A 53 20.14 -28.08 -22.20
CA ILE A 53 19.94 -26.72 -21.70
C ILE A 53 21.29 -26.03 -21.45
N ARG A 54 22.21 -26.65 -20.70
CA ARG A 54 23.53 -26.06 -20.40
C ARG A 54 24.30 -25.67 -21.66
N GLN A 55 24.25 -26.50 -22.70
CA GLN A 55 24.88 -26.28 -24.01
C GLN A 55 24.27 -25.12 -24.81
N ALA A 56 23.06 -24.64 -24.46
CA ALA A 56 22.40 -23.52 -25.13
C ALA A 56 22.78 -22.14 -24.55
N PHE A 57 23.60 -22.09 -23.50
CA PHE A 57 24.01 -20.85 -22.81
C PHE A 57 25.53 -20.83 -22.57
N SER A 58 26.10 -19.64 -22.33
CA SER A 58 27.48 -19.53 -21.85
C SER A 58 27.59 -20.11 -20.43
N SER A 59 28.81 -20.38 -19.95
CA SER A 59 29.05 -20.79 -18.56
C SER A 59 28.67 -19.71 -17.53
N ALA A 60 28.66 -18.43 -17.92
CA ALA A 60 28.25 -17.31 -17.09
C ALA A 60 26.71 -17.05 -17.14
N ASP A 61 26.07 -17.35 -18.27
CA ASP A 61 24.68 -16.98 -18.57
C ASP A 61 23.67 -18.12 -18.35
N GLN A 62 23.96 -19.05 -17.44
CA GLN A 62 23.08 -20.19 -17.19
C GLN A 62 21.68 -19.77 -16.66
N PRO A 63 20.63 -20.58 -16.92
CA PRO A 63 19.30 -20.38 -16.32
C PRO A 63 19.32 -20.49 -14.80
N PHE A 64 18.56 -19.65 -14.11
CA PHE A 64 18.46 -19.67 -12.64
C PHE A 64 17.79 -20.96 -12.15
N TYR A 65 16.68 -21.35 -12.79
CA TYR A 65 15.90 -22.54 -12.44
C TYR A 65 16.30 -23.78 -13.26
N LEU A 66 17.60 -23.98 -13.51
CA LEU A 66 18.11 -25.04 -14.40
C LEU A 66 17.53 -26.44 -14.13
N ALA A 67 17.45 -26.87 -12.86
CA ALA A 67 16.93 -28.21 -12.52
C ALA A 67 15.39 -28.33 -12.73
N PRO A 68 14.55 -27.38 -12.25
CA PRO A 68 13.13 -27.33 -12.65
C PRO A 68 12.91 -27.29 -14.17
N LEU A 69 13.73 -26.53 -14.91
CA LEU A 69 13.66 -26.45 -16.36
C LEU A 69 14.02 -27.79 -17.01
N ALA A 70 15.06 -28.48 -16.55
CA ALA A 70 15.42 -29.80 -17.05
C ALA A 70 14.28 -30.83 -16.88
N THR A 71 13.57 -30.82 -15.76
CA THR A 71 12.37 -31.66 -15.57
C THR A 71 11.23 -31.27 -16.51
N LEU A 72 11.00 -29.97 -16.69
CA LEU A 72 9.94 -29.39 -17.53
C LEU A 72 10.15 -29.60 -19.03
N TYR A 73 11.40 -29.60 -19.52
CA TYR A 73 11.70 -29.88 -20.93
C TYR A 73 11.81 -31.39 -21.21
N ALA A 74 12.30 -32.19 -20.25
CA ALA A 74 12.28 -33.65 -20.36
C ALA A 74 10.84 -34.20 -20.51
N SER A 75 9.90 -33.76 -19.69
CA SER A 75 8.48 -34.17 -19.77
C SER A 75 7.78 -33.75 -21.08
N ARG A 76 8.38 -32.83 -21.84
CA ARG A 76 7.91 -32.34 -23.14
C ARG A 76 8.72 -32.88 -24.32
N HIS A 77 9.61 -33.85 -24.13
CA HIS A 77 10.53 -34.33 -25.17
C HIS A 77 11.33 -33.19 -25.84
N MET A 78 11.74 -32.20 -25.05
CA MET A 78 12.40 -30.95 -25.47
C MET A 78 11.58 -30.05 -26.42
N GLN A 79 10.27 -30.24 -26.54
CA GLN A 79 9.41 -29.36 -27.33
C GLN A 79 9.28 -27.96 -26.68
N PRO A 80 9.41 -26.87 -27.47
CA PRO A 80 9.30 -25.51 -26.97
C PRO A 80 8.00 -25.22 -26.20
N LEU A 81 8.06 -24.20 -25.34
CA LEU A 81 6.93 -23.71 -24.54
C LEU A 81 6.33 -22.41 -25.13
N TRP A 82 7.09 -21.68 -25.94
CA TRP A 82 6.78 -20.34 -26.42
C TRP A 82 6.63 -20.32 -27.94
N GLN A 83 5.56 -20.97 -28.43
CA GLN A 83 5.20 -20.99 -29.86
C GLN A 83 4.18 -19.90 -30.25
N ASP A 84 3.46 -19.33 -29.27
CA ASP A 84 2.44 -18.31 -29.50
C ASP A 84 3.05 -16.89 -29.36
N PRO A 85 3.08 -16.07 -30.44
CA PRO A 85 3.63 -14.71 -30.40
C PRO A 85 2.88 -13.76 -29.46
N GLN A 86 1.56 -13.92 -29.28
CA GLN A 86 0.77 -13.09 -28.37
C GLN A 86 1.07 -13.45 -26.91
N ALA A 87 1.23 -14.74 -26.62
CA ALA A 87 1.68 -15.22 -25.31
C ALA A 87 3.05 -14.64 -24.95
N ILE A 88 4.04 -14.73 -25.87
CA ILE A 88 5.37 -14.12 -25.68
C ILE A 88 5.24 -12.61 -25.42
N GLN A 89 4.51 -11.87 -26.27
CA GLN A 89 4.40 -10.42 -26.17
C GLN A 89 3.75 -9.98 -24.86
N LYS A 90 2.65 -10.63 -24.43
CA LYS A 90 1.99 -10.32 -23.15
C LYS A 90 2.83 -10.68 -21.92
N PHE A 91 3.59 -11.78 -21.99
CA PHE A 91 4.50 -12.15 -20.90
C PHE A 91 5.66 -11.16 -20.80
N GLN A 92 6.29 -10.79 -21.91
CA GLN A 92 7.38 -9.82 -21.91
C GLN A 92 6.94 -8.42 -21.44
N GLN A 93 5.70 -7.99 -21.75
CA GLN A 93 5.13 -6.74 -21.20
C GLN A 93 4.98 -6.81 -19.67
N GLN A 94 4.45 -7.91 -19.13
CA GLN A 94 4.33 -8.12 -17.67
C GLN A 94 5.69 -8.26 -16.98
N LEU A 95 6.65 -8.91 -17.63
CA LEU A 95 8.02 -9.09 -17.13
C LEU A 95 8.76 -7.74 -17.04
N ALA A 96 8.59 -6.86 -18.03
CA ALA A 96 9.13 -5.50 -18.01
C ALA A 96 8.48 -4.64 -16.92
N GLU A 97 7.16 -4.77 -16.72
CA GLU A 97 6.40 -4.08 -15.68
C GLU A 97 6.88 -4.45 -14.26
N VAL A 98 7.14 -5.74 -13.98
CA VAL A 98 7.71 -6.15 -12.68
C VAL A 98 9.20 -5.81 -12.57
N ALA A 99 9.99 -5.84 -13.65
CA ALA A 99 11.38 -5.37 -13.63
C ALA A 99 11.49 -3.89 -13.27
N LEU A 100 10.68 -3.02 -13.90
CA LEU A 100 10.62 -1.58 -13.63
C LEU A 100 10.26 -1.23 -12.18
N SER A 101 9.55 -2.11 -11.47
CA SER A 101 9.21 -1.92 -10.05
C SER A 101 10.40 -2.10 -9.09
N GLY A 102 11.49 -2.74 -9.53
CA GLY A 102 12.69 -2.97 -8.73
C GLY A 102 12.58 -3.98 -7.59
N VAL A 103 11.43 -4.63 -7.38
CA VAL A 103 11.16 -5.53 -6.23
C VAL A 103 12.06 -6.78 -6.18
N GLN A 104 12.64 -7.16 -7.32
CA GLN A 104 13.51 -8.32 -7.46
C GLN A 104 14.46 -8.12 -8.65
N PRO A 105 15.77 -7.85 -8.43
CA PRO A 105 16.74 -7.56 -9.49
C PRO A 105 16.88 -8.65 -10.56
N GLN A 106 16.52 -9.90 -10.26
CA GLN A 106 16.54 -10.96 -11.26
C GLN A 106 15.54 -10.75 -12.41
N PHE A 107 14.45 -9.99 -12.21
CA PHE A 107 13.56 -9.61 -13.32
C PHE A 107 14.26 -8.71 -14.35
N THR A 108 15.10 -7.77 -13.90
CA THR A 108 15.94 -6.95 -14.79
C THR A 108 16.90 -7.83 -15.60
N ARG A 109 17.60 -8.78 -14.94
CA ARG A 109 18.50 -9.74 -15.61
C ARG A 109 17.79 -10.63 -16.65
N TRP A 110 16.56 -11.05 -16.38
CA TRP A 110 15.77 -11.78 -17.37
C TRP A 110 15.37 -10.89 -18.56
N ILE A 111 15.05 -9.61 -18.34
CA ILE A 111 14.82 -8.65 -19.42
C ILE A 111 16.10 -8.41 -20.24
N GLU A 112 17.24 -8.13 -19.61
CA GLU A 112 18.56 -7.99 -20.25
C GLU A 112 18.84 -9.19 -21.16
N ARG A 113 18.76 -10.42 -20.63
CA ARG A 113 18.94 -11.68 -21.37
C ARG A 113 17.96 -11.82 -22.54
N LEU A 114 16.71 -11.39 -22.40
CA LEU A 114 15.70 -11.46 -23.46
C LEU A 114 15.83 -10.34 -24.50
N THR A 115 16.49 -9.22 -24.18
CA THR A 115 16.82 -8.17 -25.15
C THR A 115 18.13 -8.44 -25.91
N ASN A 116 19.02 -9.28 -25.38
CA ASN A 116 20.26 -9.67 -26.06
C ASN A 116 19.97 -10.39 -27.39
N PRO A 117 20.43 -9.88 -28.55
CA PRO A 117 20.14 -10.45 -29.86
C PRO A 117 20.81 -11.81 -30.11
N ALA A 118 21.80 -12.22 -29.30
CA ALA A 118 22.37 -13.57 -29.38
C ALA A 118 21.42 -14.65 -28.81
N ILE A 119 20.50 -14.28 -27.92
CA ILE A 119 19.58 -15.23 -27.25
C ILE A 119 18.37 -15.50 -28.17
N THR A 120 18.54 -16.51 -29.01
CA THR A 120 17.62 -16.93 -30.07
C THR A 120 17.19 -18.40 -29.94
N GLY A 121 16.21 -18.84 -30.74
CA GLY A 121 15.80 -20.25 -30.82
C GLY A 121 15.51 -20.90 -29.47
N PHE A 122 16.05 -22.10 -29.26
CA PHE A 122 15.88 -22.87 -28.02
C PHE A 122 16.43 -22.14 -26.77
N ALA A 123 17.53 -21.39 -26.88
CA ALA A 123 18.04 -20.59 -25.76
C ALA A 123 17.04 -19.49 -25.35
N ARG A 124 16.34 -18.90 -26.31
CA ARG A 124 15.29 -17.90 -26.05
C ARG A 124 14.05 -18.52 -25.39
N ASP A 125 13.62 -19.68 -25.85
CA ASP A 125 12.51 -20.43 -25.27
C ASP A 125 12.79 -20.80 -23.80
N VAL A 126 14.00 -21.30 -23.50
CA VAL A 126 14.43 -21.59 -22.13
C VAL A 126 14.57 -20.33 -21.29
N ALA A 127 15.07 -19.21 -21.84
CA ALA A 127 15.18 -17.94 -21.12
C ALA A 127 13.80 -17.34 -20.74
N LEU A 128 12.81 -17.47 -21.62
CA LEU A 128 11.42 -17.12 -21.32
C LEU A 128 10.85 -18.01 -20.20
N SER A 129 11.12 -19.32 -20.27
CA SER A 129 10.69 -20.29 -19.25
C SER A 129 11.36 -20.08 -17.88
N ASP A 130 12.64 -19.71 -17.85
CA ASP A 130 13.38 -19.36 -16.62
C ASP A 130 12.76 -18.14 -15.92
N ALA A 131 12.49 -17.09 -16.70
CA ALA A 131 11.79 -15.90 -16.22
C ALA A 131 10.36 -16.20 -15.75
N MET A 132 9.66 -17.11 -16.46
CA MET A 132 8.29 -17.48 -16.15
C MET A 132 8.18 -18.25 -14.84
N LEU A 133 9.14 -19.12 -14.51
CA LEU A 133 9.16 -19.79 -13.20
C LEU A 133 9.32 -18.78 -12.04
N GLY A 134 10.18 -17.77 -12.20
CA GLY A 134 10.30 -16.66 -11.24
C GLY A 134 9.05 -15.78 -11.16
N TYR A 135 8.42 -15.50 -12.30
CA TYR A 135 7.18 -14.72 -12.34
C TYR A 135 6.00 -15.47 -11.72
N LEU A 136 5.90 -16.79 -11.93
CA LEU A 136 4.92 -17.65 -11.25
C LEU A 136 5.18 -17.72 -9.74
N GLN A 137 6.45 -17.79 -9.30
CA GLN A 137 6.78 -17.71 -7.87
C GLN A 137 6.34 -16.37 -7.27
N PHE A 138 6.56 -15.26 -7.99
CA PHE A 138 6.09 -13.93 -7.59
C PHE A 138 4.56 -13.86 -7.49
N VAL A 139 3.85 -14.04 -8.60
CA VAL A 139 2.39 -13.83 -8.68
C VAL A 139 1.61 -14.74 -7.73
N SER A 140 2.03 -16.01 -7.56
CA SER A 140 1.33 -16.95 -6.66
C SER A 140 1.52 -16.67 -5.17
N ASN A 141 2.58 -15.96 -4.77
CA ASN A 141 2.87 -15.69 -3.35
C ASN A 141 2.62 -14.23 -2.93
N VAL A 142 2.47 -13.27 -3.85
CA VAL A 142 2.07 -11.89 -3.51
C VAL A 142 0.83 -11.80 -2.60
N PRO A 143 -0.23 -12.63 -2.73
CA PRO A 143 -1.36 -12.60 -1.80
C PRO A 143 -1.05 -12.90 -0.32
N THR A 144 0.11 -13.52 -0.01
CA THR A 144 0.52 -13.87 1.37
C THR A 144 1.86 -13.27 1.80
N GLN A 145 2.69 -12.83 0.85
CA GLN A 145 4.03 -12.27 1.09
C GLN A 145 4.19 -10.83 0.58
N GLY A 146 3.22 -10.31 -0.19
CA GLY A 146 3.38 -9.04 -0.90
C GLY A 146 3.51 -7.81 -0.01
N GLU A 147 2.95 -7.82 1.21
CA GLU A 147 3.18 -6.73 2.18
C GLU A 147 4.66 -6.62 2.59
N THR A 148 5.39 -7.73 2.57
CA THR A 148 6.86 -7.72 2.68
C THR A 148 7.50 -7.38 1.33
N TRP A 149 7.13 -8.07 0.24
CA TRP A 149 7.86 -7.99 -1.04
C TRP A 149 7.66 -6.68 -1.82
N LEU A 150 6.60 -5.92 -1.56
CA LEU A 150 6.24 -4.69 -2.31
C LEU A 150 6.41 -3.39 -1.50
N TYR A 151 6.89 -3.52 -0.26
CA TYR A 151 7.16 -2.39 0.65
C TYR A 151 8.51 -2.54 1.43
N SER A 152 9.26 -3.62 1.21
CA SER A 152 10.64 -3.78 1.69
C SER A 152 11.65 -3.29 0.66
N ASN A 153 12.82 -2.84 1.14
CA ASN A 153 13.99 -2.57 0.31
C ASN A 153 14.93 -3.79 0.15
N VAL A 154 14.61 -4.92 0.78
CA VAL A 154 15.36 -6.18 0.68
C VAL A 154 14.70 -7.10 -0.35
N PRO A 155 15.39 -7.48 -1.45
CA PRO A 155 14.87 -8.45 -2.41
C PRO A 155 14.59 -9.80 -1.75
N TYR A 156 13.44 -10.40 -2.09
CA TYR A 156 13.04 -11.69 -1.54
C TYR A 156 13.87 -12.85 -2.12
N GLN A 157 13.94 -13.97 -1.39
CA GLN A 157 14.63 -15.16 -1.88
C GLN A 157 13.83 -15.84 -3.00
N LEU A 158 14.47 -16.01 -4.16
CA LEU A 158 13.92 -16.82 -5.24
C LEU A 158 13.90 -18.30 -4.85
N THR A 159 12.74 -18.92 -4.99
CA THR A 159 12.49 -20.34 -4.76
C THR A 159 11.66 -20.91 -5.92
N GLN A 160 11.54 -22.23 -6.02
CA GLN A 160 10.74 -22.84 -7.08
C GLN A 160 9.23 -22.57 -6.82
N PRO A 161 8.45 -22.16 -7.84
CA PRO A 161 6.99 -22.08 -7.73
C PRO A 161 6.37 -23.46 -7.45
N SER A 162 5.16 -23.47 -6.88
CA SER A 162 4.49 -24.73 -6.53
C SER A 162 4.16 -25.57 -7.78
N VAL A 163 4.26 -26.90 -7.64
CA VAL A 163 4.00 -27.86 -8.74
C VAL A 163 2.61 -27.66 -9.35
N ALA A 164 1.61 -27.30 -8.54
CA ALA A 164 0.26 -26.99 -9.02
C ALA A 164 0.24 -25.82 -10.02
N VAL A 165 0.94 -24.72 -9.72
CA VAL A 165 1.01 -23.53 -10.58
C VAL A 165 1.82 -23.81 -11.85
N VAL A 166 2.91 -24.57 -11.75
CA VAL A 166 3.70 -24.99 -12.92
C VAL A 166 2.93 -25.96 -13.82
N ASN A 167 2.06 -26.81 -13.25
CA ASN A 167 1.18 -27.69 -14.01
C ASN A 167 0.02 -26.94 -14.68
N GLN A 168 -0.55 -25.91 -14.03
CA GLN A 168 -1.54 -25.02 -14.66
C GLN A 168 -0.97 -24.35 -15.92
N TRP A 169 0.26 -23.83 -15.84
CA TRP A 169 0.95 -23.25 -17.00
C TRP A 169 1.19 -24.26 -18.13
N GLN A 170 1.75 -25.44 -17.81
CA GLN A 170 1.97 -26.52 -18.79
C GLN A 170 0.67 -26.95 -19.49
N ASN A 171 -0.41 -27.11 -18.72
CA ASN A 171 -1.70 -27.50 -19.25
C ASN A 171 -2.29 -26.43 -20.17
N ALA A 172 -2.13 -25.15 -19.84
CA ALA A 172 -2.54 -24.06 -20.72
C ALA A 172 -1.73 -24.01 -22.03
N VAL A 173 -0.42 -24.25 -21.98
CA VAL A 173 0.40 -24.34 -23.21
C VAL A 173 -0.02 -25.55 -24.05
N ASN A 174 -0.26 -26.72 -23.44
CA ASN A 174 -0.71 -27.93 -24.13
C ASN A 174 -2.12 -27.76 -24.76
N ALA A 175 -3.01 -27.01 -24.13
CA ALA A 175 -4.36 -26.73 -24.62
C ALA A 175 -4.42 -25.54 -25.60
N GLY A 176 -3.29 -24.95 -25.99
CA GLY A 176 -3.25 -23.75 -26.85
C GLY A 176 -3.78 -22.47 -26.19
N SER A 177 -4.03 -22.47 -24.88
CA SER A 177 -4.60 -21.37 -24.11
C SER A 177 -3.56 -20.55 -23.31
N GLY A 178 -2.27 -20.71 -23.63
CA GLY A 178 -1.16 -20.03 -22.95
C GLY A 178 -1.30 -18.50 -22.89
N ASN A 179 -1.78 -17.86 -23.96
CA ASN A 179 -2.11 -16.43 -24.02
C ASN A 179 -3.19 -16.02 -22.99
N THR A 180 -4.23 -16.83 -22.81
CA THR A 180 -5.29 -16.63 -21.81
C THR A 180 -4.75 -16.82 -20.40
N PHE A 181 -3.93 -17.86 -20.18
CA PHE A 181 -3.27 -18.09 -18.88
C PHE A 181 -2.36 -16.91 -18.50
N ILE A 182 -1.51 -16.44 -19.43
CA ILE A 182 -0.64 -15.28 -19.21
C ILE A 182 -1.44 -13.99 -18.96
N ALA A 183 -2.62 -13.82 -19.56
CA ALA A 183 -3.50 -12.69 -19.25
C ALA A 183 -4.05 -12.76 -17.81
N SER A 184 -4.35 -13.96 -17.29
CA SER A 184 -4.82 -14.14 -15.91
C SER A 184 -3.76 -13.82 -14.83
N LEU A 185 -2.48 -13.73 -15.20
CA LEU A 185 -1.40 -13.35 -14.29
C LEU A 185 -1.28 -11.83 -14.07
N GLN A 186 -2.03 -11.01 -14.81
CA GLN A 186 -2.09 -9.55 -14.62
C GLN A 186 -2.77 -9.18 -13.28
N PRO A 187 -2.52 -7.99 -12.71
CA PRO A 187 -3.34 -7.46 -11.62
C PRO A 187 -4.80 -7.30 -12.09
N GLN A 188 -5.76 -7.90 -11.37
CA GLN A 188 -7.18 -7.91 -11.77
C GLN A 188 -7.95 -6.64 -11.38
N HIS A 189 -7.37 -5.85 -10.47
CA HIS A 189 -7.96 -4.63 -9.93
C HIS A 189 -8.22 -3.55 -11.01
N PRO A 190 -9.37 -2.82 -10.99
CA PRO A 190 -9.78 -1.90 -12.07
C PRO A 190 -8.76 -0.83 -12.49
N GLN A 191 -7.94 -0.33 -11.56
CA GLN A 191 -6.87 0.64 -11.85
C GLN A 191 -5.74 0.09 -12.75
N TYR A 192 -5.66 -1.22 -12.98
CA TYR A 192 -4.56 -1.82 -13.74
C TYR A 192 -4.42 -1.23 -15.15
N GLN A 193 -5.50 -1.24 -15.94
CA GLN A 193 -5.48 -0.76 -17.33
C GLN A 193 -5.11 0.74 -17.45
N PRO A 194 -5.71 1.68 -16.71
CA PRO A 194 -5.32 3.09 -16.79
C PRO A 194 -3.88 3.33 -16.28
N MET A 195 -3.45 2.68 -15.19
CA MET A 195 -2.06 2.81 -14.71
C MET A 195 -1.06 2.23 -15.73
N HIS A 196 -1.38 1.11 -16.38
CA HIS A 196 -0.54 0.50 -17.41
C HIS A 196 -0.50 1.34 -18.71
N ALA A 197 -1.59 2.02 -19.06
CA ALA A 197 -1.61 2.99 -20.16
C ALA A 197 -0.73 4.22 -19.83
N ALA A 198 -0.87 4.81 -18.64
CA ALA A 198 -0.04 5.92 -18.19
C ALA A 198 1.45 5.53 -18.08
N LEU A 199 1.76 4.29 -17.66
CA LEU A 199 3.11 3.73 -17.67
C LEU A 199 3.71 3.73 -19.08
N LYS A 200 2.96 3.25 -20.08
CA LYS A 200 3.37 3.27 -21.49
C LYS A 200 3.62 4.68 -22.02
N THR A 201 2.80 5.66 -21.62
CA THR A 201 3.00 7.08 -21.96
C THR A 201 4.29 7.64 -21.35
N LEU A 202 4.55 7.39 -20.06
CA LEU A 202 5.76 7.85 -19.36
C LEU A 202 7.05 7.24 -19.94
N LEU A 203 7.01 5.96 -20.35
CA LEU A 203 8.14 5.28 -21.02
C LEU A 203 8.36 5.74 -22.48
N GLY A 204 7.39 6.46 -23.06
CA GLY A 204 7.48 7.02 -24.41
C GLY A 204 8.36 8.28 -24.49
N ASP A 205 8.44 9.08 -23.42
CA ASP A 205 9.28 10.27 -23.37
C ASP A 205 10.75 9.92 -23.11
N LYS A 206 11.54 9.89 -24.18
CA LYS A 206 12.99 9.62 -24.14
C LYS A 206 13.85 10.88 -24.07
N GLN A 207 13.25 12.08 -23.98
CA GLN A 207 14.03 13.32 -23.92
C GLN A 207 14.58 13.56 -22.52
N PRO A 208 15.86 13.97 -22.36
CA PRO A 208 16.45 14.28 -21.05
C PRO A 208 15.54 15.18 -20.21
N TRP A 209 15.36 14.87 -18.92
CA TRP A 209 14.46 15.65 -18.07
C TRP A 209 15.19 16.86 -17.46
N PRO A 210 14.72 18.10 -17.68
CA PRO A 210 15.25 19.30 -17.02
C PRO A 210 15.31 19.15 -15.49
N GLN A 211 16.25 19.86 -14.87
CA GLN A 211 16.54 19.79 -13.43
C GLN A 211 16.70 21.19 -12.86
N LEU A 212 16.02 21.46 -11.74
CA LEU A 212 16.23 22.65 -10.93
C LEU A 212 17.43 22.41 -9.99
N LYS A 213 18.43 23.28 -10.05
CA LYS A 213 19.76 23.10 -9.45
C LYS A 213 19.95 23.81 -8.11
N SER A 214 19.25 24.92 -7.87
CA SER A 214 19.35 25.63 -6.58
C SER A 214 18.79 24.75 -5.44
N SER A 215 19.24 25.01 -4.20
CA SER A 215 18.64 24.46 -2.98
C SER A 215 17.64 25.42 -2.32
N GLU A 216 17.64 26.70 -2.72
CA GLU A 216 16.84 27.75 -2.11
C GLU A 216 15.35 27.66 -2.48
N THR A 217 14.50 28.27 -1.65
CA THR A 217 13.04 28.31 -1.89
C THR A 217 12.71 29.45 -2.84
N LEU A 218 12.38 29.12 -4.09
CA LEU A 218 11.94 30.12 -5.08
C LEU A 218 10.50 30.55 -4.79
N ARG A 219 10.28 31.84 -4.56
CA ARG A 219 8.99 32.45 -4.22
C ARG A 219 8.46 33.29 -5.40
N PRO A 220 7.13 33.41 -5.58
CA PRO A 220 6.52 34.21 -6.64
C PRO A 220 7.19 35.58 -6.87
N GLY A 221 7.48 35.92 -8.13
CA GLY A 221 8.12 37.18 -8.52
C GLY A 221 9.65 37.24 -8.37
N GLN A 222 10.31 36.25 -7.76
CA GLN A 222 11.77 36.19 -7.69
C GLN A 222 12.41 35.81 -9.04
N VAL A 223 13.68 36.20 -9.22
CA VAL A 223 14.51 35.82 -10.37
C VAL A 223 15.36 34.59 -10.02
N SER A 224 15.49 33.63 -10.94
CA SER A 224 16.40 32.49 -10.77
C SER A 224 16.76 31.81 -12.09
N ASP A 225 17.99 31.31 -12.21
CA ASP A 225 18.46 30.52 -13.36
C ASP A 225 17.78 29.14 -13.48
N ASP A 226 17.03 28.73 -12.46
CA ASP A 226 16.15 27.55 -12.51
C ASP A 226 14.86 27.80 -13.32
N VAL A 227 14.49 29.05 -13.59
CA VAL A 227 13.20 29.39 -14.20
C VAL A 227 13.03 28.87 -15.64
N PRO A 228 14.04 28.88 -16.54
CA PRO A 228 13.92 28.24 -17.85
C PRO A 228 13.63 26.73 -17.76
N ALA A 229 14.32 26.02 -16.85
CA ALA A 229 14.08 24.60 -16.60
C ALA A 229 12.69 24.34 -16.01
N LEU A 230 12.24 25.19 -15.08
CA LEU A 230 10.89 25.15 -14.52
C LEU A 230 9.82 25.33 -15.61
N ARG A 231 10.02 26.27 -16.55
CA ARG A 231 9.10 26.53 -17.66
C ARG A 231 8.95 25.28 -18.55
N GLU A 232 10.05 24.60 -18.86
CA GLU A 232 10.02 23.33 -19.61
C GLU A 232 9.32 22.21 -18.82
N ILE A 233 9.63 22.04 -17.52
CA ILE A 233 8.98 21.04 -16.64
C ILE A 233 7.45 21.23 -16.63
N LEU A 234 6.98 22.46 -16.43
CA LEU A 234 5.56 22.78 -16.37
C LEU A 234 4.88 22.67 -17.75
N GLN A 235 5.62 22.86 -18.84
CA GLN A 235 5.13 22.63 -20.20
C GLN A 235 4.98 21.13 -20.50
N ARG A 236 6.03 20.33 -20.26
CA ARG A 236 6.04 18.87 -20.49
C ARG A 236 5.07 18.11 -19.57
N SER A 237 4.77 18.65 -18.39
CA SER A 237 3.73 18.11 -17.48
C SER A 237 2.32 18.68 -17.73
N GLY A 238 2.13 19.56 -18.72
CA GLY A 238 0.80 20.11 -19.08
C GLY A 238 0.21 21.09 -18.06
N MET A 239 1.04 21.66 -17.18
CA MET A 239 0.62 22.50 -16.05
C MET A 239 0.52 23.99 -16.39
N LEU A 240 1.23 24.48 -17.43
CA LEU A 240 1.12 25.88 -17.88
C LEU A 240 -0.25 26.19 -18.50
N THR A 241 -0.76 25.29 -19.33
CA THR A 241 -2.07 25.43 -19.97
C THR A 241 -3.20 25.27 -18.95
N ALA A 242 -4.12 26.23 -18.92
CA ALA A 242 -5.33 26.15 -18.12
C ALA A 242 -6.37 25.20 -18.77
N GLN A 243 -6.09 23.90 -18.75
CA GLN A 243 -7.18 22.93 -18.82
C GLN A 243 -8.07 23.13 -17.58
N VAL A 244 -9.36 23.39 -17.81
CA VAL A 244 -10.37 23.41 -16.74
C VAL A 244 -10.37 22.03 -16.08
N ASN A 245 -10.47 22.02 -14.75
CA ASN A 245 -10.30 20.85 -13.88
C ASN A 245 -8.86 20.30 -13.88
N ALA A 246 -8.02 20.90 -13.03
CA ALA A 246 -7.31 20.06 -12.07
C ALA A 246 -8.37 19.43 -11.15
N PRO A 247 -8.25 18.15 -10.75
CA PRO A 247 -9.21 17.55 -9.83
C PRO A 247 -9.18 18.35 -8.52
N ALA A 248 -10.35 18.80 -8.07
CA ALA A 248 -10.46 19.44 -6.76
C ALA A 248 -9.91 18.49 -5.69
N PRO A 249 -9.20 18.99 -4.64
CA PRO A 249 -8.74 18.15 -3.54
C PRO A 249 -9.95 17.61 -2.76
N ASP A 250 -10.37 16.41 -3.20
CA ASP A 250 -11.56 15.61 -2.87
C ASP A 250 -12.41 16.19 -1.72
N ASP A 251 -13.51 16.89 -2.10
CA ASP A 251 -14.03 18.10 -1.44
C ASP A 251 -13.95 18.15 0.09
N ASP A 252 -12.81 18.63 0.59
CA ASP A 252 -12.54 18.86 2.00
C ASP A 252 -12.26 20.34 2.25
N ALA A 253 -13.14 21.21 1.75
CA ALA A 253 -13.18 22.62 2.14
C ALA A 253 -13.49 22.71 3.64
N VAL A 254 -12.51 23.13 4.45
CA VAL A 254 -12.69 23.25 5.90
C VAL A 254 -13.72 24.35 6.18
N PRO A 255 -14.80 24.08 6.94
CA PRO A 255 -15.76 25.12 7.29
C PRO A 255 -15.06 26.25 8.05
N VAL A 256 -15.09 27.46 7.48
CA VAL A 256 -14.62 28.68 8.16
C VAL A 256 -15.64 29.17 9.20
N ALA A 257 -16.75 28.42 9.38
CA ALA A 257 -17.69 28.59 10.47
C ALA A 257 -17.01 28.20 11.79
N ALA A 258 -16.58 29.21 12.56
CA ALA A 258 -16.25 29.03 13.95
C ALA A 258 -17.49 28.53 14.72
N SER A 259 -17.49 27.26 15.12
CA SER A 259 -18.37 26.80 16.20
C SER A 259 -18.26 27.78 17.37
N PRO A 260 -19.37 28.26 17.94
CA PRO A 260 -19.34 29.38 18.88
C PRO A 260 -18.47 29.04 20.09
N VAL A 261 -17.33 29.73 20.17
CA VAL A 261 -16.36 29.53 21.25
C VAL A 261 -16.93 30.15 22.52
N THR A 262 -17.64 29.34 23.30
CA THR A 262 -17.88 29.65 24.71
C THR A 262 -16.53 29.77 25.38
N HIS A 263 -16.13 30.99 25.75
CA HIS A 263 -14.88 31.25 26.44
C HIS A 263 -14.84 30.45 27.75
N SER A 264 -14.00 29.41 27.76
CA SER A 264 -13.62 28.66 28.94
C SER A 264 -12.11 28.44 28.85
N ASP A 265 -11.36 28.83 29.88
CA ASP A 265 -9.90 28.77 29.93
C ASP A 265 -9.36 27.33 30.15
N GLN A 266 -10.00 26.35 29.49
CA GLN A 266 -9.64 24.95 29.53
C GLN A 266 -8.56 24.66 28.47
N PRO A 267 -7.41 24.05 28.83
CA PRO A 267 -6.34 23.79 27.89
C PRO A 267 -6.79 22.79 26.81
N VAL A 268 -6.66 23.18 25.53
CA VAL A 268 -6.97 22.31 24.39
C VAL A 268 -5.96 21.16 24.36
N ALA A 269 -6.37 20.00 24.87
CA ALA A 269 -5.51 18.84 25.01
C ALA A 269 -5.09 18.27 23.65
N VAL A 270 -3.88 18.62 23.22
CA VAL A 270 -3.19 17.90 22.14
C VAL A 270 -2.88 16.48 22.59
N SER A 271 -3.26 15.50 21.75
CA SER A 271 -2.85 14.09 21.90
C SER A 271 -1.33 14.04 22.17
N PRO A 272 -0.86 13.33 23.21
CA PRO A 272 0.49 13.51 23.76
C PRO A 272 1.61 13.19 22.75
N SER A 273 1.32 12.38 21.73
CA SER A 273 2.22 12.01 20.63
C SER A 273 2.22 12.96 19.43
N ALA A 274 1.40 14.02 19.45
CA ALA A 274 1.64 15.14 18.56
C ALA A 274 3.02 15.72 18.88
N ALA A 275 3.90 15.77 17.89
CA ALA A 275 5.23 16.35 18.06
C ALA A 275 5.11 17.84 18.43
N PRO A 276 6.07 18.40 19.19
CA PRO A 276 6.19 19.85 19.35
C PRO A 276 6.21 20.54 17.99
N VAL A 277 5.71 21.78 17.94
CA VAL A 277 5.45 22.52 16.69
C VAL A 277 6.76 22.95 15.97
N THR A 278 7.92 22.62 16.52
CA THR A 278 9.25 23.14 16.14
C THR A 278 10.11 22.21 15.28
N ASP A 279 9.79 20.91 15.15
CA ASP A 279 10.66 19.91 14.46
C ASP A 279 10.34 19.70 12.96
N LEU A 280 9.48 20.53 12.39
CA LEU A 280 9.32 20.67 10.93
C LEU A 280 9.12 22.15 10.61
N SER A 281 10.21 22.83 10.25
CA SER A 281 10.26 24.28 10.02
C SER A 281 9.23 24.76 8.99
N ALA A 282 8.12 25.29 9.48
CA ALA A 282 7.22 26.12 8.69
C ALA A 282 7.76 27.56 8.68
N PRO A 283 8.05 28.17 7.52
CA PRO A 283 8.33 29.60 7.46
C PRO A 283 7.12 30.39 7.97
N SER A 284 7.33 31.30 8.91
CA SER A 284 6.26 32.16 9.42
C SER A 284 5.77 33.12 8.33
N LEU A 285 4.47 33.41 8.35
CA LEU A 285 3.88 34.47 7.54
C LEU A 285 4.35 35.83 8.10
N GLN A 286 5.41 36.38 7.52
CA GLN A 286 5.76 37.79 7.68
C GLN A 286 5.13 38.61 6.55
N SER A 287 4.62 39.79 6.89
CA SER A 287 3.90 40.66 5.94
C SER A 287 4.84 41.21 4.85
N PRO A 288 4.33 41.62 3.68
CA PRO A 288 5.16 42.15 2.60
C PRO A 288 5.85 43.45 3.03
N GLY A 289 7.16 43.39 3.26
CA GLY A 289 7.99 44.58 3.41
C GLY A 289 8.23 45.22 2.03
N ASN A 290 7.81 46.46 1.85
CA ASN A 290 8.06 47.21 0.61
C ASN A 290 9.56 47.36 0.37
N VAL A 291 10.07 46.76 -0.71
CA VAL A 291 11.40 47.05 -1.26
C VAL A 291 11.22 47.64 -2.65
N GLN A 292 11.84 48.79 -2.90
CA GLN A 292 11.66 49.54 -4.14
C GLN A 292 12.30 48.82 -5.33
N SER A 293 11.58 48.79 -6.46
CA SER A 293 12.07 48.19 -7.70
C SER A 293 13.21 49.02 -8.30
N GLN A 294 14.46 48.61 -8.05
CA GLN A 294 15.58 49.03 -8.88
C GLN A 294 15.51 48.30 -10.22
N THR A 295 15.09 49.02 -11.26
CA THR A 295 15.03 48.52 -12.63
C THR A 295 16.42 48.39 -13.23
N LEU A 296 17.05 47.23 -13.03
CA LEU A 296 18.08 46.72 -13.94
C LEU A 296 17.39 46.06 -15.12
N GLU A 297 17.94 46.21 -16.32
CA GLU A 297 17.43 45.59 -17.56
C GLU A 297 17.73 44.08 -17.60
N GLY A 298 17.06 43.35 -16.70
CA GLY A 298 17.23 41.90 -16.50
C GLY A 298 16.38 41.08 -17.47
N ASN A 299 16.97 39.99 -17.98
CA ASN A 299 16.31 39.04 -18.88
C ASN A 299 15.01 38.48 -18.25
N THR A 300 13.86 38.90 -18.79
CA THR A 300 12.53 38.53 -18.28
C THR A 300 12.26 37.03 -18.30
N ALA A 301 13.00 36.26 -19.11
CA ALA A 301 12.91 34.80 -19.14
C ALA A 301 13.19 34.13 -17.77
N ASN A 302 14.03 34.76 -16.93
CA ASN A 302 14.45 34.22 -15.62
C ASN A 302 13.56 34.68 -14.45
N VAL A 303 12.48 35.42 -14.70
CA VAL A 303 11.52 35.86 -13.66
C VAL A 303 10.49 34.75 -13.41
N TYR A 304 10.25 34.40 -12.14
CA TYR A 304 9.19 33.47 -11.74
C TYR A 304 7.82 34.16 -11.78
N ASP A 305 7.32 34.35 -13.00
CA ASP A 305 6.10 35.07 -13.36
C ASP A 305 4.79 34.41 -12.88
N GLU A 306 3.68 35.15 -12.89
CA GLU A 306 2.38 34.67 -12.41
C GLU A 306 1.85 33.44 -13.18
N THR A 307 2.22 33.26 -14.45
CA THR A 307 1.81 32.10 -15.25
C THR A 307 2.55 30.85 -14.79
N LEU A 308 3.85 30.97 -14.51
CA LEU A 308 4.64 29.91 -13.87
C LEU A 308 4.10 29.61 -12.48
N VAL A 309 3.80 30.62 -11.65
CA VAL A 309 3.25 30.44 -10.31
C VAL A 309 1.92 29.68 -10.35
N ALA A 310 1.02 30.03 -11.27
CA ALA A 310 -0.23 29.29 -11.49
C ALA A 310 0.03 27.83 -11.92
N GLY A 311 1.03 27.60 -12.78
CA GLY A 311 1.46 26.26 -13.17
C GLY A 311 2.03 25.44 -12.01
N VAL A 312 2.87 26.04 -11.15
CA VAL A 312 3.41 25.38 -9.95
C VAL A 312 2.30 25.03 -8.96
N LYS A 313 1.28 25.90 -8.78
CA LYS A 313 0.14 25.58 -7.90
C LYS A 313 -0.64 24.35 -8.37
N ARG A 314 -0.88 24.23 -9.68
CA ARG A 314 -1.50 23.02 -10.27
C ARG A 314 -0.59 21.79 -10.09
N PHE A 315 0.72 21.96 -10.31
CA PHE A 315 1.70 20.89 -10.11
C PHE A 315 1.75 20.42 -8.64
N GLN A 316 1.74 21.34 -7.68
CA GLN A 316 1.72 21.03 -6.24
C GLN A 316 0.47 20.20 -5.90
N GLN A 317 -0.71 20.68 -6.28
CA GLN A 317 -1.97 19.94 -6.09
C GLN A 317 -1.92 18.55 -6.72
N TRP A 318 -1.33 18.42 -7.91
CA TRP A 318 -1.13 17.14 -8.60
C TRP A 318 -0.17 16.17 -7.89
N GLN A 319 0.83 16.65 -7.14
CA GLN A 319 1.66 15.82 -6.23
C GLN A 319 1.03 15.65 -4.82
N GLY A 320 -0.16 16.20 -4.57
CA GLY A 320 -0.79 16.21 -3.24
C GLY A 320 -0.12 17.14 -2.23
N LEU A 321 0.46 18.24 -2.70
CA LEU A 321 1.05 19.31 -1.91
C LEU A 321 0.15 20.56 -1.90
N ASP A 322 0.26 21.37 -0.84
CA ASP A 322 -0.42 22.67 -0.74
C ASP A 322 -0.04 23.61 -1.90
N GLY A 323 -1.05 24.21 -2.55
CA GLY A 323 -0.89 25.07 -3.72
C GLY A 323 -0.47 26.51 -3.40
N ASP A 324 0.61 26.69 -2.65
CA ASP A 324 1.11 28.00 -2.23
C ASP A 324 1.88 28.75 -3.34
N GLY A 325 2.43 28.02 -4.31
CA GLY A 325 3.27 28.53 -5.39
C GLY A 325 4.74 28.74 -5.01
N ALA A 326 5.21 28.25 -3.86
CA ALA A 326 6.61 28.30 -3.47
C ALA A 326 7.34 26.99 -3.81
N ILE A 327 8.48 27.10 -4.49
CA ILE A 327 9.31 25.95 -4.83
C ILE A 327 10.28 25.65 -3.68
N GLY A 328 9.70 25.20 -2.57
CA GLY A 328 10.43 24.59 -1.46
C GLY A 328 10.94 23.20 -1.81
N ALA A 329 11.71 22.60 -0.90
CA ALA A 329 12.45 21.35 -1.16
C ALA A 329 11.61 20.19 -1.70
N ARG A 330 10.35 20.00 -1.25
CA ARG A 330 9.47 18.93 -1.76
C ARG A 330 8.94 19.21 -3.17
N THR A 331 8.49 20.43 -3.43
CA THR A 331 8.06 20.87 -4.76
C THR A 331 9.21 20.69 -5.76
N ARG A 332 10.41 21.16 -5.38
CA ARG A 332 11.67 21.00 -6.12
C ARG A 332 12.02 19.53 -6.39
N GLN A 333 11.96 18.68 -5.35
CA GLN A 333 12.20 17.24 -5.47
C GLN A 333 11.28 16.63 -6.53
N TRP A 334 9.97 16.91 -6.48
CA TRP A 334 8.99 16.36 -7.42
C TRP A 334 9.13 16.91 -8.85
N LEU A 335 9.47 18.18 -9.02
CA LEU A 335 9.74 18.79 -10.33
C LEU A 335 10.94 18.10 -11.03
N ASN A 336 11.95 17.69 -10.26
CA ASN A 336 13.13 16.98 -10.76
C ASN A 336 12.88 15.48 -11.08
N VAL A 337 11.71 14.91 -10.75
CA VAL A 337 11.39 13.48 -11.02
C VAL A 337 11.02 13.26 -12.50
N SER A 338 11.93 12.60 -13.22
CA SER A 338 11.79 12.28 -14.66
C SER A 338 10.64 11.31 -14.99
N PRO A 339 10.21 11.23 -16.26
CA PRO A 339 9.21 10.26 -16.71
C PRO A 339 9.59 8.81 -16.41
N GLN A 340 10.88 8.45 -16.52
CA GLN A 340 11.38 7.10 -16.19
C GLN A 340 11.24 6.78 -14.70
N MET A 341 11.58 7.74 -13.83
CA MET A 341 11.41 7.58 -12.38
C MET A 341 9.92 7.49 -12.01
N ARG A 342 9.05 8.29 -12.65
CA ARG A 342 7.59 8.19 -12.51
C ARG A 342 7.06 6.85 -13.04
N ALA A 343 7.62 6.31 -14.12
CA ALA A 343 7.29 5.00 -14.65
C ALA A 343 7.60 3.88 -13.66
N SER A 344 8.81 3.84 -13.05
CA SER A 344 9.15 2.85 -12.02
C SER A 344 8.28 2.96 -10.77
N LEU A 345 8.01 4.18 -10.29
CA LEU A 345 7.07 4.40 -9.17
C LEU A 345 5.67 3.88 -9.50
N LEU A 346 5.18 4.13 -10.71
CA LEU A 346 3.88 3.66 -11.17
C LEU A 346 3.87 2.12 -11.32
N ALA A 347 4.93 1.53 -11.87
CA ALA A 347 5.08 0.08 -12.02
C ALA A 347 5.10 -0.67 -10.68
N LEU A 348 5.75 -0.12 -9.65
CA LEU A 348 5.68 -0.65 -8.28
C LEU A 348 4.27 -0.59 -7.71
N ASN A 349 3.58 0.53 -7.89
CA ASN A 349 2.19 0.65 -7.43
C ASN A 349 1.21 -0.21 -8.24
N ILE A 350 1.50 -0.50 -9.52
CA ILE A 350 0.78 -1.52 -10.31
C ILE A 350 0.91 -2.90 -9.66
N GLN A 351 2.10 -3.31 -9.21
CA GLN A 351 2.24 -4.59 -8.51
C GLN A 351 1.53 -4.57 -7.14
N ARG A 352 1.49 -3.43 -6.45
CA ARG A 352 0.71 -3.26 -5.20
C ARG A 352 -0.80 -3.39 -5.40
N LEU A 353 -1.34 -3.17 -6.60
CA LEU A 353 -2.76 -3.44 -6.88
C LEU A 353 -3.16 -4.89 -6.61
N ARG A 354 -2.22 -5.84 -6.72
CA ARG A 354 -2.42 -7.27 -6.37
C ARG A 354 -2.71 -7.51 -4.88
N LEU A 355 -2.46 -6.51 -4.03
CA LEU A 355 -2.77 -6.52 -2.61
C LEU A 355 -4.05 -5.78 -2.27
N LEU A 356 -4.73 -5.15 -3.23
CA LEU A 356 -6.06 -4.56 -3.01
C LEU A 356 -7.15 -5.61 -3.30
N PRO A 357 -8.31 -5.57 -2.61
CA PRO A 357 -9.49 -6.28 -3.09
C PRO A 357 -9.99 -5.64 -4.38
N ASP A 358 -10.65 -6.38 -5.26
CA ASP A 358 -11.24 -5.79 -6.48
C ASP A 358 -12.40 -4.83 -6.15
N ASP A 359 -13.11 -5.09 -5.05
CA ASP A 359 -14.18 -4.26 -4.50
C ASP A 359 -13.66 -3.09 -3.64
N MET A 360 -12.88 -2.20 -4.26
CA MET A 360 -12.44 -0.93 -3.64
C MET A 360 -13.55 0.14 -3.57
N HIS A 361 -14.76 -0.16 -4.04
CA HIS A 361 -15.91 0.77 -4.05
C HIS A 361 -17.04 0.32 -3.09
N ASN A 362 -16.66 -0.32 -1.98
CA ASN A 362 -17.56 -0.80 -0.95
C ASN A 362 -16.89 -0.78 0.44
N GLY A 363 -17.38 0.08 1.33
CA GLY A 363 -16.78 0.31 2.63
C GLY A 363 -15.74 1.43 2.64
N ILE A 364 -14.90 1.43 3.68
CA ILE A 364 -14.01 2.54 4.02
C ILE A 364 -12.59 2.26 3.52
N MET A 365 -12.11 3.13 2.64
CA MET A 365 -10.82 3.03 1.96
C MET A 365 -9.91 4.16 2.43
N VAL A 366 -8.80 3.81 3.08
CA VAL A 366 -7.83 4.80 3.59
C VAL A 366 -6.49 4.61 2.88
N ASN A 367 -6.18 5.51 1.93
CA ASN A 367 -4.83 5.57 1.37
C ASN A 367 -3.95 6.39 2.32
N ILE A 368 -3.09 5.67 3.05
CA ILE A 368 -2.16 6.20 4.04
C ILE A 368 -1.21 7.24 3.42
N ALA A 369 -0.74 7.01 2.19
CA ALA A 369 0.18 7.90 1.48
C ALA A 369 -0.49 9.16 0.90
N ASN A 370 -1.79 9.11 0.60
CA ASN A 370 -2.59 10.28 0.18
C ASN A 370 -3.18 11.06 1.36
N TYR A 371 -3.05 10.54 2.59
CA TYR A 371 -3.71 11.07 3.78
C TYR A 371 -5.22 11.33 3.58
N SER A 372 -5.91 10.38 2.94
CA SER A 372 -7.35 10.45 2.61
C SER A 372 -8.12 9.21 3.07
N LEU A 373 -9.35 9.41 3.52
CA LEU A 373 -10.38 8.38 3.71
C LEU A 373 -11.52 8.64 2.73
N ILE A 374 -11.96 7.61 2.02
CA ILE A 374 -13.17 7.61 1.21
C ILE A 374 -14.08 6.50 1.74
N TYR A 375 -15.37 6.80 1.92
CA TYR A 375 -16.40 5.79 2.23
C TYR A 375 -17.29 5.61 1.00
N TYR A 376 -17.33 4.38 0.49
CA TYR A 376 -18.21 3.97 -0.59
C TYR A 376 -19.36 3.10 -0.09
N ASN A 377 -20.54 3.27 -0.70
CA ASN A 377 -21.70 2.42 -0.50
C ASN A 377 -22.29 2.02 -1.87
N ASN A 378 -22.33 0.71 -2.16
CA ASN A 378 -22.79 0.15 -3.43
C ASN A 378 -22.19 0.84 -4.67
N GLY A 379 -20.86 1.02 -4.69
CA GLY A 379 -20.14 1.72 -5.76
C GLY A 379 -20.04 3.24 -5.63
N ASN A 380 -20.96 3.88 -4.88
CA ASN A 380 -21.07 5.34 -4.82
C ASN A 380 -20.20 5.93 -3.70
N LYS A 381 -19.43 6.98 -4.01
CA LYS A 381 -18.68 7.77 -3.02
C LYS A 381 -19.67 8.59 -2.17
N ILE A 382 -19.85 8.22 -0.90
CA ILE A 382 -20.80 8.89 0.02
C ILE A 382 -20.10 9.76 1.08
N LEU A 383 -18.79 9.60 1.27
CA LEU A 383 -17.95 10.53 2.05
C LEU A 383 -16.53 10.54 1.47
N SER A 384 -15.89 11.70 1.44
CA SER A 384 -14.43 11.82 1.41
C SER A 384 -13.95 12.79 2.47
N SER A 385 -12.81 12.51 3.09
CA SER A 385 -12.25 13.22 4.24
C SER A 385 -10.73 13.17 4.22
N ARG A 386 -10.04 14.26 4.58
CA ARG A 386 -8.64 14.16 5.00
C ARG A 386 -8.52 13.29 6.25
N VAL A 387 -7.37 12.62 6.40
CA VAL A 387 -6.97 11.91 7.62
C VAL A 387 -5.58 12.32 8.13
N ILE A 388 -5.30 11.97 9.38
CA ILE A 388 -3.98 11.99 10.02
C ILE A 388 -3.59 10.55 10.35
N VAL A 389 -2.42 10.12 9.90
CA VAL A 389 -1.89 8.75 10.02
C VAL A 389 -0.63 8.71 10.87
N GLY A 390 -0.08 7.52 11.11
CA GLY A 390 1.13 7.31 11.92
C GLY A 390 2.35 8.06 11.39
N ARG A 391 3.19 8.55 12.28
CA ARG A 391 4.54 9.06 11.95
C ARG A 391 5.43 7.94 11.38
N PRO A 392 6.54 8.26 10.68
CA PRO A 392 7.44 7.23 10.13
C PRO A 392 8.07 6.29 11.18
N ASP A 393 8.21 6.74 12.45
CA ASP A 393 8.66 5.93 13.59
C ASP A 393 7.57 5.04 14.21
N ARG A 394 6.29 5.30 13.87
CA ARG A 394 5.08 4.67 14.43
C ARG A 394 4.01 4.57 13.34
N LYS A 395 4.35 3.85 12.27
CA LYS A 395 3.58 3.76 11.04
C LYS A 395 2.15 3.26 11.31
N THR A 396 1.18 3.76 10.55
CA THR A 396 -0.10 3.07 10.38
C THR A 396 0.16 1.79 9.58
N PRO A 397 -0.21 0.59 10.06
CA PRO A 397 0.02 -0.63 9.32
C PRO A 397 -0.90 -0.73 8.10
N LEU A 398 -0.48 -1.50 7.10
CA LEU A 398 -1.38 -2.05 6.10
C LEU A 398 -2.32 -3.02 6.82
N MET A 399 -3.63 -2.94 6.57
CA MET A 399 -4.58 -3.90 7.15
C MET A 399 -5.91 -3.93 6.40
N ARG A 400 -6.54 -5.10 6.43
CA ARG A 400 -7.91 -5.35 5.99
C ARG A 400 -8.74 -5.79 7.18
N SER A 401 -9.83 -5.09 7.49
CA SER A 401 -10.72 -5.39 8.61
C SER A 401 -12.17 -4.97 8.28
N ALA A 402 -13.02 -4.85 9.30
CA ALA A 402 -14.37 -4.30 9.21
C ALA A 402 -14.73 -3.56 10.50
N LEU A 403 -15.58 -2.53 10.41
CA LEU A 403 -16.08 -1.85 11.62
C LEU A 403 -16.96 -2.79 12.46
N ASN A 404 -16.86 -2.70 13.78
CA ASN A 404 -17.73 -3.44 14.71
C ASN A 404 -18.67 -2.53 15.53
N ASN A 405 -18.23 -1.33 15.94
CA ASN A 405 -19.07 -0.32 16.57
C ASN A 405 -18.51 1.10 16.41
N VAL A 406 -19.40 2.08 16.53
CA VAL A 406 -19.06 3.47 16.84
C VAL A 406 -19.19 3.66 18.35
N VAL A 407 -18.22 4.33 18.98
CA VAL A 407 -18.30 4.79 20.37
C VAL A 407 -18.45 6.30 20.37
N LEU A 408 -19.59 6.79 20.85
CA LEU A 408 -19.82 8.20 21.13
C LEU A 408 -19.26 8.51 22.52
N ASN A 409 -18.66 9.69 22.68
CA ASN A 409 -17.95 10.10 23.90
C ASN A 409 -16.95 9.03 24.42
N PRO A 410 -15.97 8.61 23.60
CA PRO A 410 -15.05 7.55 23.97
C PRO A 410 -14.12 7.97 25.13
N PRO A 411 -13.93 7.13 26.17
CA PRO A 411 -12.80 7.27 27.09
C PRO A 411 -11.54 6.76 26.39
N TRP A 412 -10.39 7.38 26.66
CA TRP A 412 -9.14 6.97 26.04
C TRP A 412 -8.29 6.14 26.98
N ASN A 413 -8.35 4.81 26.82
CA ASN A 413 -7.36 3.91 27.42
C ASN A 413 -6.03 4.10 26.68
N VAL A 414 -5.05 4.70 27.34
CA VAL A 414 -3.77 5.05 26.70
C VAL A 414 -2.93 3.77 26.52
N PRO A 415 -2.46 3.45 25.29
CA PRO A 415 -1.54 2.33 25.08
C PRO A 415 -0.26 2.51 25.89
N THR A 416 0.24 1.43 26.51
CA THR A 416 1.44 1.44 27.37
C THR A 416 2.65 2.08 26.69
N THR A 417 2.80 1.92 25.38
CA THR A 417 3.84 2.56 24.58
C THR A 417 3.77 4.10 24.62
N LEU A 418 2.57 4.68 24.59
CA LEU A 418 2.35 6.13 24.62
C LEU A 418 2.39 6.70 26.03
N VAL A 419 1.92 5.93 27.03
CA VAL A 419 2.15 6.27 28.45
C VAL A 419 3.66 6.47 28.66
N ARG A 420 4.46 5.46 28.31
CA ARG A 420 5.89 5.40 28.59
C ARG A 420 6.75 6.34 27.72
N LYS A 421 6.43 6.52 26.43
CA LYS A 421 7.24 7.34 25.51
C LYS A 421 6.78 8.79 25.37
N ASP A 422 5.54 9.14 25.76
CA ASP A 422 4.94 10.43 25.39
C ASP A 422 4.26 11.16 26.55
N ILE A 423 3.65 10.45 27.52
CA ILE A 423 3.03 11.07 28.70
C ILE A 423 4.03 11.21 29.85
N ILE A 424 4.62 10.11 30.34
CA ILE A 424 5.48 10.16 31.53
C ILE A 424 6.66 11.14 31.40
N PRO A 425 7.34 11.30 30.24
CA PRO A 425 8.34 12.36 30.07
C PRO A 425 7.81 13.78 30.37
N LYS A 426 6.54 14.07 30.07
CA LYS A 426 5.88 15.35 30.37
C LYS A 426 5.46 15.43 31.83
N VAL A 427 4.98 14.35 32.44
CA VAL A 427 4.65 14.30 33.88
C VAL A 427 5.91 14.49 34.75
N LYS A 428 7.08 14.03 34.29
CA LYS A 428 8.38 14.32 34.95
C LYS A 428 8.83 15.78 34.85
N GLN A 429 8.27 16.56 33.91
CA GLN A 429 8.52 18.00 33.77
C GLN A 429 7.46 18.83 34.53
N ASP A 430 6.20 18.39 34.47
CA ASP A 430 5.06 18.97 35.18
C ASP A 430 4.21 17.85 35.81
N PRO A 431 4.35 17.55 37.11
CA PRO A 431 3.54 16.55 37.80
C PRO A 431 2.03 16.80 37.72
N THR A 432 1.60 18.05 37.50
CA THR A 432 0.17 18.39 37.35
C THR A 432 -0.40 18.07 35.96
N TYR A 433 0.44 17.64 35.01
CA TYR A 433 0.05 17.33 33.63
C TYR A 433 -1.11 16.32 33.54
N LEU A 434 -1.17 15.32 34.42
CA LEU A 434 -2.25 14.31 34.39
C LEU A 434 -3.61 14.94 34.70
N TYR A 435 -3.71 15.78 35.74
CA TYR A 435 -4.95 16.49 36.09
C TYR A 435 -5.33 17.51 35.01
N LYS A 436 -4.37 18.33 34.53
CA LYS A 436 -4.59 19.36 33.50
C LYS A 436 -5.18 18.82 32.19
N HIS A 437 -5.06 17.52 31.93
CA HIS A 437 -5.56 16.87 30.72
C HIS A 437 -6.62 15.77 31.01
N GLY A 438 -7.12 15.67 32.25
CA GLY A 438 -8.21 14.75 32.59
C GLY A 438 -7.84 13.26 32.53
N TYR A 439 -6.62 12.89 32.93
CA TYR A 439 -6.19 11.49 33.04
C TYR A 439 -6.39 10.95 34.47
N THR A 440 -7.11 9.84 34.59
CA THR A 440 -7.12 8.97 35.77
C THR A 440 -5.98 7.95 35.68
N LEU A 441 -5.27 7.75 36.78
CA LEU A 441 -4.20 6.76 36.94
C LEU A 441 -4.75 5.54 37.69
N LEU A 442 -4.52 4.33 37.15
CA LEU A 442 -4.99 3.06 37.71
C LEU A 442 -3.83 2.11 37.99
N SER A 443 -3.94 1.34 39.08
CA SER A 443 -2.92 0.39 39.52
C SER A 443 -2.57 -0.70 38.50
N GLY A 444 -3.51 -1.07 37.63
CA GLY A 444 -3.31 -2.10 36.61
C GLY A 444 -4.40 -2.18 35.53
N TRP A 445 -4.49 -3.35 34.90
CA TRP A 445 -5.41 -3.61 33.77
C TRP A 445 -6.66 -4.41 34.16
N SER A 446 -6.73 -4.93 35.38
CA SER A 446 -7.87 -5.69 35.91
C SER A 446 -9.09 -4.79 36.18
N ALA A 447 -10.23 -5.42 36.50
CA ALA A 447 -11.50 -4.72 36.75
C ALA A 447 -11.58 -4.09 38.15
N ASP A 448 -10.78 -4.59 39.08
CA ASP A 448 -10.57 -4.14 40.46
C ASP A 448 -9.38 -3.17 40.61
N ALA A 449 -8.83 -2.67 39.49
CA ALA A 449 -7.68 -1.78 39.49
C ALA A 449 -7.99 -0.43 40.17
N GLU A 450 -7.49 -0.26 41.39
CA GLU A 450 -7.62 0.95 42.21
C GLU A 450 -7.14 2.22 41.50
N VAL A 451 -7.80 3.33 41.81
CA VAL A 451 -7.38 4.68 41.39
C VAL A 451 -6.21 5.12 42.26
N ILE A 452 -5.09 5.47 41.64
CA ILE A 452 -3.91 6.00 42.31
C ILE A 452 -3.88 7.51 42.14
N ASP A 453 -3.66 8.24 43.23
CA ASP A 453 -3.44 9.68 43.20
C ASP A 453 -2.04 10.01 42.64
N PRO A 454 -1.93 10.77 41.52
CA PRO A 454 -0.64 11.21 40.98
C PRO A 454 0.27 11.97 41.95
N SER A 455 -0.26 12.62 42.99
CA SER A 455 0.56 13.35 43.97
C SER A 455 1.31 12.44 44.95
N MET A 456 0.91 11.16 45.06
CA MET A 456 1.56 10.16 45.93
C MET A 456 2.82 9.56 45.29
N ILE A 457 3.12 9.88 44.04
CA ILE A 457 4.24 9.32 43.26
C ILE A 457 5.39 10.32 43.19
N ASP A 458 6.60 9.93 43.61
CA ASP A 458 7.80 10.69 43.28
C ASP A 458 8.19 10.44 41.80
N TRP A 459 7.67 11.31 40.93
CA TRP A 459 7.95 11.32 39.50
C TRP A 459 9.44 11.44 39.16
N ARG A 460 10.30 11.95 40.05
CA ARG A 460 11.76 11.99 39.83
C ARG A 460 12.34 10.58 39.78
N MET A 461 11.90 9.71 40.69
CA MET A 461 12.31 8.31 40.80
C MET A 461 11.64 7.39 39.77
N VAL A 462 10.55 7.83 39.12
CA VAL A 462 9.87 7.05 38.07
C VAL A 462 10.76 6.87 36.84
N THR A 463 11.03 5.61 36.48
CA THR A 463 11.62 5.23 35.18
C THR A 463 10.51 5.03 34.14
N ALA A 464 10.51 5.84 33.10
CA ALA A 464 9.43 5.85 32.11
C ALA A 464 9.30 4.53 31.33
N SER A 465 10.40 3.85 31.02
CA SER A 465 10.39 2.58 30.27
C SER A 465 9.79 1.39 31.03
N SER A 466 9.75 1.44 32.36
CA SER A 466 9.20 0.40 33.24
C SER A 466 7.89 0.79 33.93
N PHE A 467 7.34 1.98 33.67
CA PHE A 467 6.14 2.51 34.34
C PHE A 467 4.99 1.49 34.33
N PRO A 468 4.49 1.04 35.50
CA PRO A 468 3.58 -0.12 35.60
C PRO A 468 2.11 0.25 35.38
N TYR A 469 1.73 1.47 35.74
CA TYR A 469 0.34 1.90 35.85
C TYR A 469 -0.31 2.21 34.50
N ARG A 470 -1.65 2.09 34.48
CA ARG A 470 -2.51 2.38 33.32
C ARG A 470 -3.04 3.80 33.42
N LEU A 471 -3.16 4.49 32.28
CA LEU A 471 -3.83 5.79 32.18
C LEU A 471 -5.12 5.67 31.37
N ILE A 472 -6.19 6.29 31.87
CA ILE A 472 -7.43 6.50 31.12
C ILE A 472 -7.72 8.00 31.09
N GLN A 473 -7.87 8.58 29.91
CA GLN A 473 -8.40 9.94 29.76
C GLN A 473 -9.95 9.88 29.76
N ALA A 474 -10.59 10.71 30.58
CA ALA A 474 -12.05 10.78 30.66
C ALA A 474 -12.70 11.22 29.33
N PRO A 475 -13.96 10.85 29.05
CA PRO A 475 -14.72 11.42 27.95
C PRO A 475 -14.86 12.94 28.09
N GLY A 476 -14.69 13.68 27.00
CA GLY A 476 -14.90 15.13 26.96
C GLY A 476 -14.44 15.76 25.66
N VAL A 477 -14.74 17.05 25.45
CA VAL A 477 -14.31 17.79 24.25
C VAL A 477 -12.78 17.85 24.11
N ALA A 478 -12.04 17.70 25.22
CA ALA A 478 -10.58 17.62 25.28
C ALA A 478 -10.04 16.16 25.31
N ASN A 479 -10.86 15.14 25.04
CA ASN A 479 -10.35 13.78 24.91
C ASN A 479 -9.51 13.65 23.62
N ALA A 480 -8.37 12.97 23.66
CA ALA A 480 -7.48 12.81 22.51
C ALA A 480 -8.09 11.98 21.34
N LEU A 481 -9.19 11.26 21.60
CA LEU A 481 -10.03 10.57 20.61
C LEU A 481 -11.26 11.41 20.17
N GLY A 482 -11.39 12.65 20.64
CA GLY A 482 -12.49 13.55 20.32
C GLY A 482 -13.85 13.06 20.85
N ARG A 483 -14.85 13.03 19.96
CA ARG A 483 -16.24 12.66 20.23
C ARG A 483 -16.63 11.29 19.69
N TYR A 484 -15.84 10.72 18.77
CA TYR A 484 -16.14 9.45 18.09
C TYR A 484 -14.92 8.54 17.98
N LYS A 485 -15.11 7.25 18.25
CA LYS A 485 -14.14 6.19 17.97
C LYS A 485 -14.79 5.09 17.13
N PHE A 486 -14.17 4.71 16.02
CA PHE A 486 -14.64 3.65 15.13
C PHE A 486 -13.78 2.41 15.36
N ASN A 487 -14.31 1.45 16.10
CA ASN A 487 -13.59 0.24 16.43
C ASN A 487 -13.67 -0.78 15.29
N MET A 488 -12.57 -1.51 15.09
CA MET A 488 -12.44 -2.63 14.17
C MET A 488 -11.52 -3.69 14.80
N PRO A 489 -11.67 -4.99 14.49
CA PRO A 489 -10.72 -6.01 14.91
C PRO A 489 -9.30 -5.70 14.39
N SER A 490 -8.32 -5.68 15.29
CA SER A 490 -6.91 -5.38 15.00
C SER A 490 -6.03 -5.99 16.11
N SER A 491 -4.95 -6.69 15.72
CA SER A 491 -3.87 -7.13 16.60
C SER A 491 -3.11 -5.95 17.22
N ASP A 492 -2.92 -4.91 16.42
CA ASP A 492 -2.05 -3.76 16.70
C ASP A 492 -2.81 -2.61 17.39
N ALA A 493 -4.01 -2.91 17.88
CA ALA A 493 -4.95 -1.97 18.53
C ALA A 493 -5.27 -0.72 17.69
N ILE A 494 -5.32 -0.85 16.36
CA ILE A 494 -5.60 0.24 15.43
C ILE A 494 -7.11 0.47 15.30
N TYR A 495 -7.50 1.74 15.27
CA TYR A 495 -8.87 2.21 15.06
C TYR A 495 -8.87 3.55 14.32
N LEU A 496 -10.02 3.93 13.76
CA LEU A 496 -10.25 5.29 13.29
C LEU A 496 -10.83 6.11 14.46
N HIS A 497 -10.54 7.41 14.56
CA HIS A 497 -11.12 8.27 15.60
C HIS A 497 -11.21 9.75 15.22
N ASP A 498 -11.94 10.51 16.03
CA ASP A 498 -12.08 11.97 15.97
C ASP A 498 -10.90 12.68 16.70
N THR A 499 -10.78 14.01 16.63
CA THR A 499 -9.67 14.72 17.30
C THR A 499 -10.01 16.17 17.69
N PRO A 500 -9.65 16.64 18.90
CA PRO A 500 -9.98 18.00 19.37
C PRO A 500 -9.23 19.13 18.65
N ASN A 501 -8.43 18.83 17.64
CA ASN A 501 -7.60 19.78 16.91
C ASN A 501 -7.65 19.49 15.41
N HIS A 502 -8.73 19.93 14.76
CA HIS A 502 -8.95 19.76 13.32
C HIS A 502 -8.02 20.64 12.46
N ASN A 503 -7.42 21.69 13.02
CA ASN A 503 -6.46 22.54 12.28
C ASN A 503 -5.24 21.73 11.79
N LEU A 504 -4.93 20.59 12.43
CA LEU A 504 -3.90 19.65 11.95
C LEU A 504 -4.22 19.01 10.58
N PHE A 505 -5.48 18.98 10.14
CA PHE A 505 -5.86 18.49 8.81
C PHE A 505 -5.56 19.51 7.68
N GLN A 506 -5.29 20.78 8.02
CA GLN A 506 -4.85 21.81 7.06
C GLN A 506 -3.37 21.67 6.65
N ARG A 507 -2.63 20.70 7.20
CA ARG A 507 -1.22 20.49 6.87
C ARG A 507 -1.07 19.55 5.67
N ASP A 508 -0.16 19.92 4.77
CA ASP A 508 0.62 19.08 3.86
C ASP A 508 0.91 17.66 4.44
N ILE A 509 1.79 17.57 5.45
CA ILE A 509 2.17 16.31 6.10
C ILE A 509 1.25 16.01 7.28
N ARG A 510 0.49 14.93 7.14
CA ARG A 510 -0.45 14.41 8.16
C ARG A 510 -0.01 13.06 8.75
N ALA A 511 1.24 12.65 8.54
CA ALA A 511 1.91 11.59 9.30
C ALA A 511 2.30 12.10 10.71
N LEU A 512 1.32 12.22 11.61
CA LEU A 512 1.46 12.89 12.92
C LEU A 512 0.92 12.08 14.11
N SER A 513 0.31 10.90 13.88
CA SER A 513 -0.22 10.02 14.93
C SER A 513 0.79 8.95 15.38
N SER A 514 0.38 8.06 16.28
CA SER A 514 1.14 6.85 16.64
C SER A 514 0.45 5.56 16.13
N GLY A 515 0.05 5.56 14.86
CA GLY A 515 -0.47 4.38 14.14
C GLY A 515 -1.98 4.42 13.88
N CYS A 516 -2.79 4.85 14.85
CA CYS A 516 -4.23 5.05 14.67
C CYS A 516 -4.55 6.20 13.69
N VAL A 517 -5.69 6.14 13.01
CA VAL A 517 -6.06 7.10 11.96
C VAL A 517 -7.06 8.12 12.54
N ARG A 518 -6.77 9.41 12.44
CA ARG A 518 -7.74 10.47 12.79
C ARG A 518 -8.48 10.92 11.54
N VAL A 519 -9.79 11.13 11.62
CA VAL A 519 -10.65 11.48 10.48
C VAL A 519 -11.16 12.91 10.63
N ASN A 520 -11.01 13.75 9.59
CA ASN A 520 -11.46 15.14 9.65
C ASN A 520 -12.98 15.24 9.79
N LYS A 521 -13.71 14.52 8.93
CA LYS A 521 -15.18 14.45 8.95
C LYS A 521 -15.69 13.28 9.81
N ALA A 522 -15.09 13.10 11.00
CA ALA A 522 -15.50 12.04 11.92
C ALA A 522 -16.98 12.14 12.32
N SER A 523 -17.50 13.36 12.48
CA SER A 523 -18.92 13.59 12.80
C SER A 523 -19.87 13.13 11.69
N GLU A 524 -19.54 13.42 10.42
CA GLU A 524 -20.33 12.98 9.25
C GLU A 524 -20.25 11.46 9.07
N LEU A 525 -19.05 10.88 9.22
CA LEU A 525 -18.86 9.43 9.19
C LEU A 525 -19.67 8.72 10.29
N ALA A 526 -19.69 9.29 11.51
CA ALA A 526 -20.54 8.78 12.58
C ALA A 526 -22.03 8.94 12.27
N GLY A 527 -22.45 10.07 11.71
CA GLY A 527 -23.84 10.31 11.26
C GLY A 527 -24.32 9.20 10.32
N LEU A 528 -23.61 8.97 9.22
CA LEU A 528 -23.91 7.91 8.24
C LEU A 528 -24.04 6.53 8.90
N LEU A 529 -23.03 6.13 9.68
CA LEU A 529 -22.97 4.82 10.33
C LEU A 529 -24.05 4.61 11.42
N LEU A 530 -24.51 5.69 12.06
CA LEU A 530 -25.53 5.66 13.11
C LEU A 530 -26.96 5.75 12.55
N GLN A 531 -27.15 6.42 11.40
CA GLN A 531 -28.43 6.44 10.68
C GLN A 531 -28.80 5.03 10.18
N ASP A 532 -27.85 4.26 9.64
CA ASP A 532 -28.02 2.82 9.35
C ASP A 532 -28.41 2.02 10.61
N ALA A 533 -27.87 2.39 11.78
CA ALA A 533 -28.22 1.81 13.08
C ALA A 533 -29.58 2.30 13.64
N GLY A 534 -30.33 3.12 12.91
CA GLY A 534 -31.64 3.64 13.30
C GLY A 534 -31.59 4.79 14.31
N TRP A 535 -30.50 5.57 14.32
CA TRP A 535 -30.41 6.81 15.09
C TRP A 535 -30.70 8.00 14.19
N ASN A 536 -31.38 9.01 14.74
CA ASN A 536 -31.54 10.31 14.08
C ASN A 536 -30.59 11.34 14.71
N ASP A 537 -30.38 12.46 14.01
CA ASP A 537 -29.41 13.48 14.41
C ASP A 537 -29.76 14.11 15.77
N ALA A 538 -31.05 14.17 16.11
CA ALA A 538 -31.53 14.60 17.43
C ALA A 538 -31.00 13.68 18.55
N ARG A 539 -31.10 12.35 18.38
CA ARG A 539 -30.58 11.36 19.34
C ARG A 539 -29.06 11.40 19.45
N ILE A 540 -28.37 11.57 18.32
CA ILE A 540 -26.90 11.71 18.28
C ILE A 540 -26.50 12.98 19.05
N SER A 541 -27.17 14.10 18.78
CA SER A 541 -26.93 15.38 19.47
C SER A 541 -27.22 15.30 20.97
N SER A 542 -28.31 14.65 21.40
CA SER A 542 -28.61 14.49 22.83
C SER A 542 -27.59 13.63 23.56
N THR A 543 -27.13 12.51 22.97
CA THR A 543 -26.07 11.68 23.57
C THR A 543 -24.73 12.40 23.64
N LEU A 544 -24.39 13.24 22.66
CA LEU A 544 -23.15 14.04 22.72
C LEU A 544 -23.20 15.14 23.79
N LYS A 545 -24.39 15.68 24.08
CA LYS A 545 -24.64 16.64 25.17
C LYS A 545 -24.71 15.98 26.55
N GLU A 546 -25.23 14.76 26.63
CA GLU A 546 -25.25 13.91 27.83
C GLU A 546 -23.83 13.58 28.32
N GLY A 547 -22.85 13.49 27.41
CA GLY A 547 -21.44 13.25 27.73
C GLY A 547 -21.09 11.79 28.04
N ASP A 548 -22.07 10.98 28.43
CA ASP A 548 -21.94 9.52 28.65
C ASP A 548 -21.37 8.79 27.43
N THR A 549 -20.50 7.81 27.69
CA THR A 549 -19.99 6.89 26.67
C THR A 549 -21.09 5.94 26.20
N ARG A 550 -21.43 5.98 24.90
CA ARG A 550 -22.40 5.05 24.29
C ARG A 550 -21.73 4.24 23.17
N TYR A 551 -21.85 2.92 23.24
CA TYR A 551 -21.35 1.98 22.22
C TYR A 551 -22.51 1.57 21.31
N VAL A 552 -22.37 1.76 20.00
CA VAL A 552 -23.41 1.45 19.01
C VAL A 552 -22.88 0.46 17.98
N PRO A 553 -23.37 -0.79 17.93
CA PRO A 553 -22.90 -1.79 16.99
C PRO A 553 -23.27 -1.45 15.55
N ILE A 554 -22.37 -1.71 14.61
CA ILE A 554 -22.68 -1.62 13.18
C ILE A 554 -23.56 -2.82 12.79
N ARG A 555 -24.67 -2.58 12.09
CA ARG A 555 -25.63 -3.63 11.69
C ARG A 555 -25.16 -4.49 10.51
N HIS A 556 -24.31 -3.94 9.65
CA HIS A 556 -23.85 -4.56 8.40
C HIS A 556 -22.32 -4.62 8.37
N ARG A 557 -21.75 -5.59 7.65
CA ARG A 557 -20.29 -5.72 7.54
C ARG A 557 -19.73 -4.64 6.60
N ILE A 558 -19.27 -3.53 7.17
CA ILE A 558 -18.61 -2.44 6.44
C ILE A 558 -17.09 -2.70 6.45
N PRO A 559 -16.46 -3.02 5.29
CA PRO A 559 -15.02 -3.19 5.21
C PRO A 559 -14.23 -1.94 5.61
N VAL A 560 -13.02 -2.13 6.13
CA VAL A 560 -12.02 -1.07 6.31
C VAL A 560 -10.70 -1.57 5.74
N ASN A 561 -10.18 -0.89 4.72
CA ASN A 561 -8.88 -1.17 4.13
C ASN A 561 -7.94 0.01 4.37
N LEU A 562 -6.88 -0.19 5.16
CA LEU A 562 -5.76 0.75 5.25
C LEU A 562 -4.67 0.27 4.29
N TYR A 563 -4.38 1.08 3.27
CA TYR A 563 -3.48 0.71 2.17
C TYR A 563 -2.55 1.87 1.79
N TYR A 564 -1.53 1.60 0.97
CA TYR A 564 -0.47 2.56 0.67
C TYR A 564 -0.17 2.55 -0.83
N LEU A 565 -0.80 3.46 -1.58
CA LEU A 565 -0.43 3.74 -2.98
C LEU A 565 0.16 5.14 -3.09
N THR A 566 1.42 5.20 -3.53
CA THR A 566 2.15 6.45 -3.84
C THR A 566 2.02 6.87 -5.30
N ALA A 567 1.42 6.02 -6.15
CA ALA A 567 1.02 6.37 -7.52
C ALA A 567 -0.25 5.60 -7.92
N TRP A 568 -1.15 6.26 -8.66
CA TRP A 568 -2.39 5.69 -9.24
C TRP A 568 -2.88 6.59 -10.39
N VAL A 569 -4.00 6.28 -11.04
CA VAL A 569 -4.66 7.20 -11.99
C VAL A 569 -5.97 7.70 -11.39
N ALA A 570 -6.16 9.03 -11.31
CA ALA A 570 -7.39 9.61 -10.81
C ALA A 570 -8.53 9.57 -11.84
N ASP A 571 -9.73 9.92 -11.40
CA ASP A 571 -10.97 9.93 -12.20
C ASP A 571 -10.90 10.87 -13.43
N ASP A 572 -9.96 11.82 -13.43
CA ASP A 572 -9.62 12.70 -14.56
C ASP A 572 -8.70 12.05 -15.62
N GLY A 573 -8.33 10.78 -15.42
CA GLY A 573 -7.42 10.02 -16.28
C GLY A 573 -5.93 10.36 -16.09
N LYS A 574 -5.56 11.25 -15.16
CA LYS A 574 -4.17 11.69 -14.96
C LYS A 574 -3.48 10.85 -13.89
N PRO A 575 -2.22 10.40 -14.11
CA PRO A 575 -1.46 9.65 -13.11
C PRO A 575 -1.09 10.57 -11.93
N GLN A 576 -1.62 10.30 -10.75
CA GLN A 576 -1.32 11.00 -9.50
C GLN A 576 -0.08 10.38 -8.83
N PHE A 577 0.67 11.20 -8.09
CA PHE A 577 1.82 10.74 -7.29
C PHE A 577 1.79 11.38 -5.89
N ARG A 578 2.27 10.68 -4.87
CA ARG A 578 2.36 11.19 -3.48
C ARG A 578 3.69 10.88 -2.86
N THR A 579 4.09 11.71 -1.90
CA THR A 579 5.33 11.54 -1.14
C THR A 579 5.32 10.22 -0.39
N ASP A 580 6.35 9.40 -0.61
CA ASP A 580 6.58 8.15 0.10
C ASP A 580 7.09 8.44 1.52
N ILE A 581 6.13 8.64 2.43
CA ILE A 581 6.34 9.02 3.82
C ILE A 581 6.98 7.93 4.69
N TYR A 582 6.93 6.68 4.25
CA TYR A 582 7.37 5.49 5.01
C TYR A 582 8.63 4.83 4.44
N ASN A 583 9.18 5.34 3.34
CA ASN A 583 10.34 4.81 2.60
C ASN A 583 10.12 3.38 2.09
N TYR A 584 9.02 3.19 1.38
CA TYR A 584 8.61 1.92 0.77
C TYR A 584 8.89 1.85 -0.74
N ASP A 585 9.32 2.95 -1.38
CA ASP A 585 9.50 3.04 -2.85
C ASP A 585 10.98 3.01 -3.31
N ASP A 586 11.93 2.79 -2.41
CA ASP A 586 13.37 2.86 -2.73
C ASP A 586 13.85 1.79 -3.74
N THR A 587 13.11 0.69 -3.89
CA THR A 587 13.32 -0.33 -4.93
C THR A 587 13.09 0.25 -6.33
N ALA A 588 11.95 0.91 -6.55
CA ALA A 588 11.64 1.61 -7.80
C ALA A 588 12.64 2.74 -8.09
N ARG A 589 13.05 3.49 -7.06
CA ARG A 589 14.08 4.55 -7.19
C ARG A 589 15.45 4.02 -7.58
N SER A 590 15.75 2.77 -7.23
CA SER A 590 17.00 2.10 -7.58
C SER A 590 16.92 1.51 -9.00
N ALA A 591 15.77 0.94 -9.39
CA ALA A 591 15.55 0.41 -10.73
C ALA A 591 15.58 1.50 -11.81
N ALA A 592 15.02 2.69 -11.56
CA ALA A 592 15.03 3.82 -12.49
C ALA A 592 16.40 4.51 -12.68
N ARG A 593 17.49 3.90 -12.20
CA ARG A 593 18.88 4.34 -12.38
C ARG A 593 19.71 3.34 -13.20
N LEU A 594 19.07 2.27 -13.68
CA LEU A 594 19.62 1.20 -14.54
C LEU A 594 19.01 1.33 -15.94
#